data_AF-A0A838NJ14-F1
#
_entry.id   AF-A0A838NJ14-F1
#
_cell.length_a   1.000
_cell.length_b   1.000
_cell.length_c   1.000
_cell.angle_alpha   90.00
_cell.angle_beta   90.00
_cell.angle_gamma   90.00
#
_symmetry.space_group_name_H-M   'P 1'
#
loop_
_entity.id
_entity.type
_entity.pdbx_description
1 polymer ?
#
loop_
_entity_poly.entity_id
_entity_poly.type
_entity_poly.pdbx_seq_one_letter_code
_entity_poly.pdbx_strand_id
1 'polypeptide(L)'
;MLDRFQFSDPSFSLPDVESVLDAVEAAVVDADTPMFDAARQSWQPVARHPEVRAAWVERARFRPPGSGLDLPPLPEEQVRRESEEAAGRRAAYAMVVRGNRFPIEEPLPPGPKHRRS
;
A
#
# COMPACT_ATOMS: atom_id res chain seq x y z
N MET A 1 12.94 -9.80 -18.15
CA MET A 1 12.31 -9.49 -16.85
C MET A 1 12.64 -10.65 -15.94
N LEU A 2 13.07 -10.38 -14.71
CA LEU A 2 13.22 -11.44 -13.70
C LEU A 2 11.85 -11.67 -13.08
N ASP A 3 11.43 -12.92 -12.95
CA ASP A 3 10.16 -13.23 -12.29
C ASP A 3 10.27 -12.87 -10.80
N ARG A 4 9.32 -12.06 -10.32
CA ARG A 4 9.30 -11.60 -8.93
C ARG A 4 8.66 -12.63 -8.01
N PHE A 5 7.61 -13.29 -8.48
CA PHE A 5 6.79 -14.19 -7.68
C PHE A 5 6.97 -15.62 -8.17
N GLN A 6 7.28 -16.52 -7.24
CA GLN A 6 7.48 -17.94 -7.55
C GLN A 6 6.53 -18.80 -6.70
N PHE A 7 5.85 -19.74 -7.35
CA PHE A 7 4.93 -20.65 -6.67
C PHE A 7 5.60 -21.97 -6.32
N SER A 8 4.90 -22.82 -5.60
CA SER A 8 5.39 -24.15 -5.19
C SER A 8 5.71 -25.05 -6.39
N ASP A 9 5.02 -24.85 -7.52
CA ASP A 9 5.43 -25.41 -8.81
C ASP A 9 6.52 -24.52 -9.42
N PRO A 10 7.77 -25.01 -9.56
CA PRO A 10 8.88 -24.23 -10.08
C PRO A 10 8.69 -23.79 -11.54
N SER A 11 7.75 -24.40 -12.27
CA SER A 11 7.40 -24.03 -13.65
C SER A 11 6.40 -22.88 -13.72
N PHE A 12 5.87 -22.43 -12.57
CA PHE A 12 4.88 -21.37 -12.50
C PHE A 12 5.45 -20.18 -11.71
N SER A 13 5.83 -19.15 -12.46
CA SER A 13 6.36 -17.89 -11.95
C SER A 13 5.62 -16.72 -12.60
N LEU A 14 5.46 -15.64 -11.85
CA LEU A 14 4.77 -14.43 -12.31
C LEU A 14 5.66 -13.21 -12.14
N PRO A 15 5.71 -12.31 -13.15
CA PRO A 15 6.67 -11.21 -13.17
C PRO A 15 6.29 -10.07 -12.23
N ASP A 16 5.00 -9.85 -11.97
CA ASP A 16 4.49 -8.70 -11.23
C ASP A 16 3.16 -8.98 -10.51
N VAL A 17 2.71 -8.01 -9.73
CA VAL A 17 1.50 -8.11 -8.91
C VAL A 17 0.24 -8.20 -9.77
N GLU A 18 0.18 -7.52 -10.90
CA GLU A 18 -0.99 -7.56 -11.79
C GLU A 18 -1.18 -8.97 -12.37
N SER A 19 -0.07 -9.60 -12.77
CA SER A 19 -0.07 -10.99 -13.24
C SER A 19 -0.54 -11.97 -12.15
N VAL A 20 -0.16 -11.74 -10.89
CA VAL A 20 -0.66 -12.52 -9.74
C VAL A 20 -2.16 -12.35 -9.57
N LEU A 21 -2.67 -11.12 -9.66
CA LEU A 21 -4.11 -10.85 -9.54
C LEU A 21 -4.89 -11.50 -10.68
N ASP A 22 -4.41 -11.39 -11.91
CA ASP A 22 -5.06 -12.02 -13.07
C ASP A 22 -5.11 -13.55 -12.94
N ALA A 23 -4.05 -14.17 -12.42
CA ALA A 23 -4.01 -15.61 -12.15
C ALA A 23 -5.02 -16.03 -11.08
N VAL A 24 -5.21 -15.21 -10.03
CA VAL A 24 -6.21 -15.50 -9.00
C VAL A 24 -7.63 -15.26 -9.52
N GLU A 25 -7.86 -14.20 -10.29
CA GLU A 25 -9.18 -13.93 -10.90
C GLU A 25 -9.58 -15.00 -11.93
N ALA A 26 -8.59 -15.57 -12.64
CA ALA A 26 -8.79 -16.70 -13.54
C ALA A 26 -8.92 -18.05 -12.80
N ALA A 27 -8.88 -18.07 -11.47
CA ALA A 27 -8.88 -19.27 -10.63
C ALA A 27 -7.77 -20.27 -10.99
N VAL A 28 -6.64 -19.79 -11.52
CA VAL A 28 -5.42 -20.57 -11.75
C VAL A 28 -4.68 -20.78 -10.44
N VAL A 29 -4.79 -19.81 -9.53
CA VAL A 29 -4.10 -19.77 -8.24
C VAL A 29 -5.10 -19.42 -7.15
N ASP A 30 -5.12 -20.18 -6.06
CA ASP A 30 -5.93 -19.84 -4.88
C ASP A 30 -5.24 -18.78 -4.01
N ALA A 31 -6.04 -17.97 -3.32
CA ALA A 31 -5.59 -16.96 -2.35
C ALA A 31 -4.66 -17.53 -1.25
N ASP A 32 -4.86 -18.80 -0.87
CA ASP A 32 -4.08 -19.50 0.14
C ASP A 32 -2.83 -20.19 -0.42
N THR A 33 -2.63 -20.15 -1.74
CA THR A 33 -1.48 -20.79 -2.40
C THR A 33 -0.17 -20.18 -1.90
N PRO A 34 0.83 -20.97 -1.49
CA PRO A 34 2.13 -20.46 -1.08
C PRO A 34 2.87 -19.82 -2.26
N MET A 35 3.25 -18.57 -2.10
CA MET A 35 3.99 -17.78 -3.08
C MET A 35 5.22 -17.14 -2.42
N PHE A 36 6.38 -17.29 -3.06
CA PHE A 36 7.60 -16.60 -2.71
C PHE A 36 7.64 -15.23 -3.38
N ASP A 37 7.86 -14.17 -2.60
CA ASP A 37 8.15 -12.83 -3.13
C ASP A 37 9.67 -12.59 -3.07
N ALA A 38 10.32 -12.52 -4.23
CA ALA A 38 11.76 -12.30 -4.33
C ALA A 38 12.20 -10.94 -3.78
N ALA A 39 11.33 -9.91 -3.82
CA ALA A 39 11.65 -8.59 -3.28
C ALA A 39 11.72 -8.60 -1.74
N ARG A 40 10.90 -9.45 -1.10
CA ARG A 40 10.80 -9.57 0.36
C ARG A 40 11.54 -10.80 0.90
N GLN A 41 12.01 -11.68 0.03
CA GLN A 41 12.65 -12.95 0.34
C GLN A 41 11.82 -13.78 1.33
N SER A 42 10.50 -13.85 1.13
CA SER A 42 9.60 -14.51 2.08
C SER A 42 8.55 -15.37 1.38
N TRP A 43 8.28 -16.54 1.96
CA TRP A 43 7.19 -17.43 1.60
C TRP A 43 5.93 -17.07 2.38
N GLN A 44 4.87 -16.69 1.67
CA GLN A 44 3.57 -16.42 2.27
C GLN A 44 2.44 -16.81 1.30
N PRO A 45 1.23 -17.12 1.79
CA PRO A 45 0.06 -17.22 0.93
C PRO A 45 -0.15 -15.95 0.10
N VAL A 46 -0.65 -16.08 -1.14
CA VAL A 46 -0.89 -14.95 -2.07
C VAL A 46 -1.63 -13.79 -1.38
N ALA A 47 -2.71 -14.10 -0.68
CA ALA A 47 -3.54 -13.10 0.01
C ALA A 47 -2.90 -12.46 1.24
N ARG A 48 -1.69 -12.86 1.65
CA ARG A 48 -0.94 -12.26 2.76
C ARG A 48 0.15 -11.30 2.31
N HIS A 49 0.50 -11.30 1.02
CA HIS A 49 1.45 -10.33 0.49
C HIS A 49 0.81 -8.94 0.47
N PRO A 50 1.39 -7.93 1.16
CA PRO A 50 0.74 -6.64 1.36
C PRO A 50 0.53 -5.86 0.06
N GLU A 51 1.44 -6.02 -0.91
CA GLU A 51 1.30 -5.39 -2.22
C GLU A 51 0.19 -6.02 -3.06
N VAL A 52 0.08 -7.34 -3.04
CA VAL A 52 -1.03 -8.06 -3.69
C VAL A 52 -2.35 -7.67 -3.05
N ARG A 53 -2.43 -7.61 -1.71
CA ARG A 53 -3.63 -7.16 -1.00
C ARG A 53 -4.01 -5.72 -1.35
N ALA A 54 -3.04 -4.80 -1.34
CA ALA A 54 -3.30 -3.40 -1.65
C ALA A 54 -3.84 -3.25 -3.07
N ALA A 55 -3.21 -3.90 -4.04
CA ALA A 55 -3.66 -3.88 -5.44
C ALA A 55 -5.03 -4.53 -5.63
N TRP A 56 -5.32 -5.63 -4.90
CA TRP A 56 -6.64 -6.24 -4.89
C TRP A 56 -7.71 -5.30 -4.33
N VAL A 57 -7.45 -4.63 -3.19
CA VAL A 57 -8.39 -3.67 -2.59
C VAL A 57 -8.66 -2.52 -3.55
N GLU A 58 -7.63 -2.02 -4.23
CA GLU A 58 -7.80 -0.99 -5.27
C GLU A 58 -8.63 -1.49 -6.46
N ARG A 59 -8.40 -2.73 -6.95
CA ARG A 59 -9.24 -3.32 -8.00
C ARG A 59 -10.69 -3.54 -7.54
N ALA A 60 -10.89 -3.98 -6.31
CA ALA A 60 -12.20 -4.24 -5.72
C ALA A 60 -13.01 -2.95 -5.52
N ARG A 61 -12.36 -1.78 -5.42
CA ARG A 61 -13.02 -0.48 -5.24
C ARG A 61 -14.04 -0.13 -6.33
N PHE A 62 -13.83 -0.61 -7.55
CA PHE A 62 -14.71 -0.36 -8.69
C PHE A 62 -15.65 -1.54 -8.99
N ARG A 63 -15.66 -2.58 -8.15
CA ARG A 63 -16.40 -3.81 -8.40
C ARG A 63 -17.79 -3.74 -7.76
N PRO A 64 -18.85 -4.22 -8.44
CA PRO A 64 -20.16 -4.35 -7.81
C PRO A 64 -20.11 -5.37 -6.66
N PRO A 65 -20.87 -5.14 -5.57
CA PRO A 65 -20.93 -6.07 -4.45
C PRO A 65 -21.43 -7.45 -4.89
N GLY A 66 -20.83 -8.52 -4.35
CA GLY A 66 -21.20 -9.91 -4.67
C GLY A 66 -20.44 -10.53 -5.83
N SER A 67 -19.32 -9.95 -6.27
CA SER A 67 -18.47 -10.50 -7.33
C SER A 67 -17.70 -11.77 -6.94
N GLY A 68 -17.82 -12.27 -5.69
CA GLY A 68 -17.24 -13.54 -5.24
C GLY A 68 -15.71 -13.54 -5.12
N LEU A 69 -15.08 -12.38 -5.22
CA LEU A 69 -13.63 -12.18 -5.19
C LEU A 69 -13.21 -11.33 -3.99
N ASP A 70 -13.92 -11.48 -2.88
CA ASP A 70 -13.53 -10.83 -1.63
C ASP A 70 -12.33 -11.56 -1.04
N LEU A 71 -11.29 -10.79 -0.68
CA LEU A 71 -10.13 -11.36 0.00
C LEU A 71 -10.53 -11.98 1.33
N PRO A 72 -9.90 -13.09 1.74
CA PRO A 72 -10.07 -13.60 3.09
C PRO A 72 -9.65 -12.51 4.10
N PRO A 73 -10.37 -12.42 5.24
CA PRO A 73 -10.01 -11.49 6.30
C PRO A 73 -8.61 -11.79 6.82
N LEU A 74 -7.85 -10.74 7.13
CA LEU A 74 -6.53 -10.89 7.72
C LEU A 74 -6.63 -11.48 9.13
N PRO A 75 -5.64 -12.26 9.58
CA PRO A 75 -5.49 -12.61 10.99
C PRO A 75 -5.37 -11.34 11.85
N GLU A 76 -6.00 -11.30 13.01
CA GLU A 76 -6.04 -10.12 13.89
C GLU A 76 -4.63 -9.59 14.26
N GLU A 77 -3.67 -10.49 14.46
CA GLU A 77 -2.26 -10.15 14.73
C GLU A 77 -1.62 -9.36 13.58
N GLN A 78 -1.97 -9.70 12.34
CA GLN A 78 -1.46 -9.01 11.16
C GLN A 78 -2.14 -7.65 10.99
N VAL A 79 -3.45 -7.57 11.27
CA VAL A 79 -4.20 -6.30 11.30
C VAL A 79 -3.60 -5.35 12.33
N ARG A 80 -3.26 -5.84 13.52
CA ARG A 80 -2.61 -5.07 14.59
C ARG A 80 -1.26 -4.52 14.14
N ARG A 81 -0.40 -5.37 13.58
CA ARG A 81 0.92 -4.96 13.07
C ARG A 81 0.82 -3.91 11.96
N GLU A 82 -0.08 -4.12 10.99
CA GLU A 82 -0.28 -3.14 9.91
C GLU A 82 -0.86 -1.82 10.43
N SER A 83 -1.72 -1.87 11.46
CA SER A 83 -2.26 -0.68 12.11
C SER A 83 -1.18 0.10 12.87
N GLU A 84 -0.28 -0.58 13.58
CA GLU A 84 0.87 0.01 14.25
C GLU A 84 1.84 0.64 13.25
N GLU A 85 2.14 -0.06 12.15
CA GLU A 85 3.01 0.44 11.09
C GLU A 85 2.38 1.63 10.34
N ALA A 86 1.07 1.59 10.07
CA ALA A 86 0.34 2.70 9.49
C ALA A 86 0.27 3.90 10.44
N ALA A 87 0.11 3.68 11.74
CA ALA A 87 0.20 4.73 12.76
C ALA A 87 1.61 5.34 12.79
N GLY A 88 2.65 4.52 12.68
CA GLY A 88 4.04 4.96 12.55
C GLY A 88 4.27 5.83 11.31
N ARG A 89 3.76 5.41 10.15
CA ARG A 89 3.81 6.21 8.92
C ARG A 89 3.07 7.52 9.04
N ARG A 90 1.87 7.52 9.66
CA ARG A 90 1.08 8.74 9.91
C ARG A 90 1.81 9.69 10.86
N ALA A 91 2.46 9.17 11.90
CA ALA A 91 3.25 9.95 12.84
C ALA A 91 4.50 10.55 12.18
N ALA A 92 5.21 9.77 11.36
CA ALA A 92 6.36 10.24 10.59
C ALA A 92 5.95 11.35 9.59
N TYR A 93 4.85 11.14 8.86
CA TYR A 93 4.29 12.16 7.97
C TYR A 93 3.88 13.42 8.73
N ALA A 94 3.23 13.27 9.89
CA ALA A 94 2.87 14.40 10.74
C ALA A 94 4.10 15.18 11.23
N MET A 95 5.21 14.51 11.58
CA MET A 95 6.47 15.19 11.93
C MET A 95 7.07 15.95 10.75
N VAL A 96 7.05 15.39 9.53
CA VAL A 96 7.50 16.09 8.31
C VAL A 96 6.64 17.32 8.04
N VAL A 97 5.31 17.21 8.13
CA VAL A 97 4.39 18.33 7.96
C VAL A 97 4.61 19.40 9.04
N ARG A 98 4.87 18.99 10.29
CA ARG A 98 5.17 19.92 11.40
C ARG A 98 6.55 20.58 11.27
N GLY A 99 7.52 19.85 10.71
CA GLY A 99 8.89 20.30 10.46
C GLY A 99 9.01 21.23 9.25
N ASN A 100 8.14 21.09 8.24
CA ASN A 100 8.04 21.97 7.08
C ASN A 100 7.20 23.25 7.33
N ARG A 101 7.13 23.72 8.57
CA ARG A 101 6.56 25.05 8.87
C ARG A 101 7.57 26.12 8.44
N PHE A 102 7.58 26.44 7.14
CA PHE A 102 8.20 27.64 6.63
C PHE A 102 7.71 28.84 7.45
N PRO A 103 8.59 29.76 7.90
CA PRO A 103 8.13 31.03 8.42
C PRO A 103 7.51 31.78 7.24
N ILE A 104 6.19 31.86 7.22
CA ILE A 104 5.50 32.91 6.48
C ILE A 104 5.98 34.21 7.12
N GLU A 105 6.85 34.94 6.43
CA GLU A 105 7.22 36.29 6.83
C GLU A 105 5.93 37.09 7.02
N GLU A 106 5.69 37.49 8.26
CA GLU A 106 4.62 38.41 8.64
C GLU A 106 4.83 39.71 7.84
N PRO A 107 3.84 40.20 7.07
CA PRO A 107 4.00 41.46 6.38
C PRO A 107 4.11 42.57 7.43
N LEU A 108 5.27 43.23 7.47
CA LEU A 108 5.55 44.41 8.29
C LEU A 108 4.38 45.42 8.21
N PRO A 109 3.88 45.95 9.34
CA PRO A 109 2.85 46.96 9.30
C PRO A 109 3.37 48.24 8.60
N PRO A 110 2.55 48.91 7.78
CA PRO A 110 2.96 50.12 7.09
C PRO A 110 3.30 51.23 8.10
N GLY A 111 4.52 51.73 8.04
CA GLY A 111 4.99 52.85 8.86
C GLY A 111 4.17 54.13 8.66
N PRO A 112 4.15 55.05 9.65
CA PRO A 112 3.28 56.22 9.62
C PRO A 112 3.64 57.17 8.49
N LYS A 113 2.64 57.56 7.69
CA LYS A 113 2.78 58.57 6.63
C LYS A 113 2.95 59.95 7.26
N HIS A 114 4.19 60.44 7.34
CA HIS A 114 4.41 61.86 7.61
C HIS A 114 4.12 62.69 6.35
N ARG A 115 2.98 63.38 6.43
CA ARG A 115 2.52 64.45 5.56
C ARG A 115 3.58 65.56 5.55
N ARG A 116 4.25 65.79 4.42
CA ARG A 116 5.03 67.02 4.21
C ARG A 116 4.04 68.18 4.01
N SER A 117 4.12 69.17 4.90
CA SER A 117 3.74 70.55 4.61
C SER A 117 4.95 71.29 4.08
#